data_AF-A0AAP5UVK1-F1
#
_entry.id   AF-A0AAP5UVK1-F1
#
_cell.length_a   1.000
_cell.length_b   1.000
_cell.length_c   1.000
_cell.angle_alpha   90.00
_cell.angle_beta   90.00
_cell.angle_gamma   90.00
#
_symmetry.space_group_name_H-M   'P 1'
#
loop_
_entity.id
_entity.type
_entity.pdbx_description
1 polymer ?
#
loop_
_entity_poly.entity_id
_entity_poly.type
_entity_poly.pdbx_seq_one_letter_code
_entity_poly.pdbx_strand_id
1 'polypeptide(L)'
;MSSKPTKQSQPASRPPVDALQYEKLALSTFDLCNRQLSQLNTLITLGSSICRNPAITGDERRRQQTMLELLVDTAEQYQRELECDRELYQVIALDAKGIPQSRITANRAMRLLAEASQIATKETPAPTKRSPSKHTSAKPTTNA
;
A
#
# COMPACT_ATOMS: atom_id res chain seq x y z
N MET A 1 47.27 -10.77 -21.02
CA MET A 1 46.14 -9.82 -20.92
C MET A 1 45.15 -10.06 -22.06
N SER A 2 43.85 -9.90 -21.83
CA SER A 2 42.89 -9.20 -22.71
C SER A 2 41.46 -9.56 -22.28
N SER A 3 40.82 -8.68 -21.52
CA SER A 3 39.46 -8.88 -21.01
C SER A 3 38.46 -8.50 -22.10
N LYS A 4 37.70 -9.48 -22.62
CA LYS A 4 36.58 -9.17 -23.53
C LYS A 4 35.51 -8.39 -22.74
N PRO A 5 35.09 -7.19 -23.17
CA PRO A 5 34.06 -6.45 -22.46
C PRO A 5 32.72 -7.18 -22.58
N THR A 6 32.11 -7.49 -21.44
CA THR A 6 30.72 -7.94 -21.38
C THR A 6 29.84 -6.83 -21.95
N LYS A 7 29.12 -7.12 -23.05
CA LYS A 7 28.07 -6.22 -23.54
C LYS A 7 27.05 -6.04 -22.44
N GLN A 8 27.03 -4.86 -21.81
CA GLN A 8 25.92 -4.48 -20.95
C GLN A 8 24.65 -4.52 -21.80
N SER A 9 23.67 -5.33 -21.38
CA SER A 9 22.38 -5.37 -22.04
C SER A 9 21.74 -3.99 -21.87
N GLN A 10 21.69 -3.20 -22.95
CA GLN A 10 20.82 -2.04 -22.97
C GLN A 10 19.40 -2.51 -22.62
N PRO A 11 18.66 -1.79 -21.75
CA PRO A 11 17.23 -2.05 -21.61
C PRO A 11 16.59 -1.88 -23.00
N ALA A 12 15.72 -2.81 -23.37
CA ALA A 12 15.15 -2.85 -24.71
C ALA A 12 14.50 -1.50 -25.05
N SER A 13 14.92 -0.89 -26.16
CA SER A 13 14.39 0.42 -26.57
C SER A 13 12.88 0.34 -26.70
N ARG A 14 12.18 1.16 -25.92
CA ARG A 14 10.72 1.22 -25.93
C ARG A 14 10.25 1.61 -27.33
N PRO A 15 9.20 0.99 -27.90
CA PRO A 15 8.56 1.54 -29.09
C PRO A 15 8.06 2.96 -28.76
N PRO A 16 8.09 3.90 -29.73
CA PRO A 16 7.54 5.23 -29.52
C PRO A 16 6.05 5.13 -29.21
N VAL A 17 5.67 5.53 -27.99
CA VAL A 17 4.27 5.60 -27.59
C VAL A 17 3.63 6.79 -28.29
N ASP A 18 2.43 6.57 -28.85
CA ASP A 18 1.68 7.58 -29.60
C ASP A 18 1.33 8.78 -28.71
N ALA A 19 1.66 9.99 -29.18
CA ALA A 19 1.42 11.24 -28.47
C ALA A 19 -0.08 11.44 -28.16
N LEU A 20 -0.96 10.96 -29.04
CA LEU A 20 -2.42 11.04 -28.90
C LEU A 20 -2.92 10.17 -27.72
N GLN A 21 -2.16 9.14 -27.31
CA GLN A 21 -2.45 8.36 -26.10
C GLN A 21 -2.08 9.13 -24.82
N TYR A 22 -0.95 9.85 -24.83
CA TYR A 22 -0.57 10.73 -23.72
C TYR A 22 -1.51 11.93 -23.57
N GLU A 23 -2.00 12.51 -24.67
CA GLU A 23 -3.02 13.57 -24.66
C GLU A 23 -4.31 13.09 -23.98
N LYS A 24 -4.85 11.94 -24.40
CA LYS A 24 -6.06 11.33 -23.79
C LYS A 24 -5.88 11.03 -22.31
N LEU A 25 -4.72 10.51 -21.92
CA LEU A 25 -4.37 10.25 -20.53
C LEU A 25 -4.28 11.55 -19.70
N ALA A 26 -3.66 12.60 -20.26
CA ALA A 26 -3.57 13.89 -19.58
C ALA A 26 -4.97 14.50 -19.34
N LEU A 27 -5.84 14.46 -20.36
CA LEU A 27 -7.23 14.91 -20.23
C LEU A 27 -7.98 14.09 -19.16
N SER A 28 -7.88 12.76 -19.15
CA SER A 28 -8.55 11.96 -18.13
C SER A 28 -8.02 12.19 -16.70
N THR A 29 -6.72 12.47 -16.55
CA THR A 29 -6.16 12.89 -15.23
C THR A 29 -6.71 14.23 -14.77
N PHE A 30 -6.87 15.18 -15.70
CA PHE A 30 -7.39 16.52 -15.41
C PHE A 30 -8.87 16.49 -15.02
N ASP A 31 -9.69 15.76 -15.78
CA ASP A 31 -11.12 15.57 -15.48
C ASP A 31 -11.34 14.89 -14.12
N LEU A 32 -10.47 13.95 -13.74
CA LEU A 32 -10.50 13.37 -12.40
C LEU A 32 -10.14 14.40 -11.31
N CYS A 33 -9.12 15.23 -11.50
CA CYS A 33 -8.81 16.30 -10.54
C CYS A 33 -10.00 17.27 -10.37
N ASN A 34 -10.72 17.58 -11.46
CA ASN A 34 -11.94 18.39 -11.41
C ASN A 34 -13.09 17.69 -10.64
N ARG A 35 -13.25 16.38 -10.82
CA ARG A 35 -14.19 15.56 -10.03
C ARG A 35 -13.83 15.57 -8.54
N GLN A 36 -12.58 15.31 -8.19
CA GLN A 36 -12.10 15.27 -6.80
C GLN A 36 -12.28 16.63 -6.10
N LEU A 37 -11.99 17.74 -6.79
CA LEU A 37 -12.24 19.09 -6.28
C LEU A 37 -13.74 19.34 -6.04
N SER A 38 -14.61 18.86 -6.93
CA SER A 38 -16.08 18.99 -6.80
C SER A 38 -16.64 18.12 -5.65
N GLN A 39 -16.10 16.91 -5.47
CA GLN A 39 -16.39 16.01 -4.35
C GLN A 39 -15.99 16.66 -3.01
N LEU A 40 -14.79 17.22 -2.93
CA LEU A 40 -14.30 17.92 -1.75
C LEU A 40 -15.15 19.18 -1.43
N ASN A 41 -15.49 19.99 -2.44
CA ASN A 41 -16.37 21.14 -2.27
C ASN A 41 -17.77 20.74 -1.76
N THR A 42 -18.28 19.58 -2.17
CA THR A 42 -19.55 19.02 -1.68
C THR A 42 -19.47 18.68 -0.19
N LEU A 43 -18.43 17.96 0.22
CA LEU A 43 -18.18 17.62 1.64
C LEU A 43 -17.97 18.88 2.51
N ILE A 44 -17.21 19.86 2.03
CA ILE A 44 -16.99 21.15 2.70
C ILE A 44 -18.32 21.91 2.86
N THR A 45 -19.20 21.88 1.86
CA THR A 45 -20.51 22.55 1.91
C THR A 45 -21.44 21.89 2.93
N LEU A 46 -21.52 20.56 2.94
CA LEU A 46 -22.27 19.79 3.95
C LEU A 46 -21.74 20.02 5.36
N GLY A 47 -20.42 19.89 5.58
CA GLY A 47 -19.76 20.18 6.86
C GLY A 47 -20.00 21.62 7.33
N SER A 48 -19.91 22.59 6.42
CA SER A 48 -20.20 24.01 6.73
C SER A 48 -21.66 24.24 7.09
N SER A 49 -22.60 23.51 6.48
CA SER A 49 -24.03 23.55 6.83
C SER A 49 -24.26 23.03 8.25
N ILE A 50 -23.67 21.88 8.60
CA ILE A 50 -23.72 21.28 9.93
C ILE A 50 -23.14 22.22 11.00
N CYS A 51 -22.02 22.88 10.72
CA CYS A 51 -21.36 23.79 11.67
C CYS A 51 -22.07 25.15 11.82
N ARG A 52 -22.78 25.64 10.80
CA ARG A 52 -23.50 26.93 10.84
C ARG A 52 -24.88 26.85 11.49
N ASN A 53 -25.48 25.66 11.55
CA ASN A 53 -26.83 25.44 12.08
C ASN A 53 -26.77 24.54 13.34
N PRO A 54 -26.32 25.06 14.50
CA PRO A 54 -26.20 24.27 15.73
C PRO A 54 -27.58 23.83 16.25
N ALA A 55 -27.73 22.55 16.54
CA ALA A 55 -29.01 21.97 16.92
C ALA A 55 -29.47 22.33 18.35
N ILE A 56 -30.54 23.11 18.44
CA ILE A 56 -31.12 23.57 19.72
C ILE A 56 -32.09 22.52 20.33
N THR A 57 -32.83 21.78 19.51
CA THR A 57 -33.86 20.83 19.98
C THR A 57 -33.39 19.37 19.97
N GLY A 58 -34.24 18.44 20.44
CA GLY A 58 -33.97 17.00 20.34
C GLY A 58 -34.01 16.48 18.91
N ASP A 59 -35.02 16.88 18.14
CA ASP A 59 -35.19 16.45 16.75
C ASP A 59 -34.16 17.09 15.82
N GLU A 60 -33.74 18.32 16.10
CA GLU A 60 -32.66 18.97 15.36
C GLU A 60 -31.34 18.21 15.52
N ARG A 61 -31.03 17.73 16.74
CA ARG A 61 -29.84 16.91 17.00
C ARG A 61 -29.90 15.56 16.29
N ARG A 62 -31.08 14.93 16.23
CA ARG A 62 -31.28 13.69 15.44
C ARG A 62 -31.05 13.93 13.95
N ARG A 63 -31.60 15.00 13.38
CA ARG A 63 -31.40 15.35 11.96
C ARG A 63 -29.95 15.72 11.66
N GLN A 64 -29.27 16.43 12.57
CA GLN A 64 -27.85 16.74 12.47
C GLN A 64 -26.99 15.46 12.53
N GLN A 65 -27.36 14.48 13.38
CA GLN A 65 -26.69 13.18 13.43
C GLN A 65 -26.85 12.42 12.10
N THR A 66 -28.06 12.30 11.54
CA THR A 66 -28.26 11.64 10.23
C THR A 66 -27.55 12.37 9.08
N MET A 67 -27.41 13.69 9.17
CA MET A 67 -26.63 14.47 8.20
C MET A 67 -25.10 14.28 8.36
N LEU A 68 -24.62 13.96 9.57
CA LEU A 68 -23.23 13.54 9.82
C LEU A 68 -22.98 12.11 9.33
N GLU A 69 -23.89 11.18 9.59
CA GLU A 69 -23.85 9.79 9.10
C GLU A 69 -23.74 9.77 7.56
N LEU A 70 -24.63 10.50 6.87
CA LEU A 70 -24.60 10.65 5.41
C LEU A 70 -23.31 11.31 4.89
N LEU A 71 -22.72 12.26 5.64
CA LEU A 71 -21.45 12.89 5.28
C LEU A 71 -20.30 11.88 5.34
N VAL A 72 -20.27 11.03 6.37
CA VAL A 72 -19.26 9.96 6.51
C VAL A 72 -19.42 8.92 5.40
N ASP A 73 -20.62 8.41 5.15
CA ASP A 73 -20.89 7.45 4.07
C ASP A 73 -20.44 7.99 2.71
N THR A 74 -20.73 9.27 2.42
CA THR A 74 -20.34 9.95 1.18
C THR A 74 -18.81 10.11 1.09
N ALA A 75 -18.15 10.47 2.19
CA ALA A 75 -16.70 10.61 2.23
C ALA A 75 -15.98 9.26 2.07
N GLU A 76 -16.48 8.18 2.69
CA GLU A 76 -15.98 6.84 2.47
C GLU A 76 -16.16 6.37 1.02
N GLN A 77 -17.31 6.66 0.39
CA GLN A 77 -17.48 6.34 -1.02
C GLN A 77 -16.46 7.07 -1.91
N TYR A 78 -16.25 8.37 -1.70
CA TYR A 78 -15.25 9.13 -2.46
C TYR A 78 -13.81 8.64 -2.18
N GLN A 79 -13.49 8.17 -0.97
CA GLN A 79 -12.20 7.53 -0.67
C GLN A 79 -12.02 6.22 -1.47
N ARG A 80 -13.03 5.34 -1.49
CA ARG A 80 -12.96 4.06 -2.23
C ARG A 80 -12.82 4.27 -3.74
N GLU A 81 -13.46 5.31 -4.28
CA GLU A 81 -13.26 5.75 -5.68
C GLU A 81 -11.81 6.21 -5.92
N LEU A 82 -11.28 7.08 -5.04
CA LEU A 82 -9.92 7.61 -5.09
C LEU A 82 -8.84 6.52 -4.96
N GLU A 83 -9.09 5.47 -4.18
CA GLU A 83 -8.18 4.32 -4.02
C GLU A 83 -8.06 3.51 -5.32
N CYS A 84 -9.18 3.24 -6.00
CA CYS A 84 -9.19 2.60 -7.32
C CYS A 84 -8.44 3.43 -8.37
N ASP A 85 -8.69 4.74 -8.43
CA ASP A 85 -7.98 5.64 -9.33
C ASP A 85 -6.47 5.68 -9.03
N ARG A 86 -6.09 5.72 -7.74
CA ARG A 86 -4.68 5.71 -7.31
C ARG A 86 -3.94 4.44 -7.76
N GLU A 87 -4.57 3.27 -7.72
CA GLU A 87 -3.98 2.04 -8.26
C GLU A 87 -3.75 2.13 -9.78
N LEU A 88 -4.73 2.65 -10.52
CA LEU A 88 -4.64 2.85 -11.98
C LEU A 88 -3.46 3.79 -12.34
N TYR A 89 -3.34 4.95 -11.69
CA TYR A 89 -2.23 5.85 -11.95
C TYR A 89 -0.88 5.32 -11.45
N GLN A 90 -0.86 4.44 -10.45
CA GLN A 90 0.36 3.72 -10.06
C GLN A 90 0.81 2.73 -11.15
N VAL A 91 -0.10 2.01 -11.80
CA VAL A 91 0.22 1.17 -12.98
C VAL A 91 0.87 2.04 -14.07
N ILE A 92 0.20 3.12 -14.44
CA ILE A 92 0.59 4.02 -15.54
C ILE A 92 1.93 4.72 -15.25
N ALA A 93 2.16 5.17 -14.02
CA ALA A 93 3.40 5.83 -13.62
C ALA A 93 4.61 4.87 -13.54
N LEU A 94 4.39 3.57 -13.28
CA LEU A 94 5.45 2.55 -13.35
C LEU A 94 5.78 2.20 -14.81
N ASP A 95 4.75 2.01 -15.63
CA ASP A 95 4.89 1.74 -17.07
C ASP A 95 5.59 2.89 -17.81
N ALA A 96 5.20 4.14 -17.54
CA ALA A 96 5.84 5.33 -18.10
C ALA A 96 7.33 5.47 -17.71
N LYS A 97 7.72 4.94 -16.53
CA LYS A 97 9.12 4.87 -16.08
C LYS A 97 9.89 3.67 -16.67
N GLY A 98 9.25 2.85 -17.51
CA GLY A 98 9.83 1.61 -18.03
C GLY A 98 10.07 0.55 -16.96
N ILE A 99 9.46 0.70 -15.77
CA ILE A 99 9.54 -0.27 -14.68
C ILE A 99 8.44 -1.28 -14.93
N PRO A 100 8.73 -2.51 -15.41
CA PRO A 100 7.70 -3.51 -15.62
C PRO A 100 7.04 -3.78 -14.26
N GLN A 101 5.73 -3.53 -14.17
CA GLN A 101 5.00 -3.60 -12.90
C GLN A 101 5.22 -4.99 -12.28
N SER A 102 6.03 -5.04 -11.22
CA SER A 102 6.52 -6.30 -10.67
C SER A 102 5.44 -6.94 -9.79
N ARG A 103 4.35 -7.38 -10.43
CA ARG A 103 3.42 -8.36 -9.89
C ARG A 103 4.29 -9.49 -9.35
N ILE A 104 4.28 -9.67 -8.03
CA ILE A 104 5.00 -10.75 -7.39
C ILE A 104 4.20 -12.01 -7.70
N THR A 105 4.48 -12.61 -8.87
CA THR A 105 3.88 -13.89 -9.28
C THR A 105 4.14 -14.93 -8.19
N ALA A 106 3.27 -15.93 -8.04
CA ALA A 106 3.41 -16.94 -6.98
C ALA A 106 4.84 -17.54 -6.92
N ASN A 107 5.47 -17.76 -8.07
CA ASN A 107 6.86 -18.23 -8.17
C ASN A 107 7.89 -17.19 -7.69
N ARG A 108 7.67 -15.90 -7.92
CA ARG A 108 8.52 -14.82 -7.37
C ARG A 108 8.29 -14.65 -5.87
N ALA A 109 7.07 -14.81 -5.37
CA ALA A 109 6.74 -14.78 -3.95
C ALA A 109 7.41 -15.94 -3.21
N MET A 110 7.23 -17.17 -3.70
CA MET A 110 7.89 -18.36 -3.16
C MET A 110 9.42 -18.24 -3.19
N ARG A 111 10.00 -17.68 -4.26
CA ARG A 111 11.45 -17.44 -4.30
C ARG A 111 11.91 -16.41 -3.26
N LEU A 112 11.22 -15.28 -3.11
CA LEU A 112 11.56 -14.27 -2.11
C LEU A 112 11.40 -14.79 -0.68
N LEU A 113 10.37 -15.60 -0.41
CA LEU A 113 10.18 -16.30 0.86
C LEU A 113 11.29 -17.34 1.13
N ALA A 114 11.73 -18.07 0.10
CA ALA A 114 12.82 -19.04 0.19
C ALA A 114 14.21 -18.38 0.30
N GLU A 115 14.39 -17.17 -0.24
CA GLU A 115 15.58 -16.35 -0.05
C GLU A 115 15.62 -15.78 1.37
N ALA A 116 14.49 -15.25 1.88
CA ALA A 116 14.36 -14.77 3.25
C ALA A 116 14.58 -15.87 4.30
N SER A 117 14.04 -17.08 4.09
CA SER A 117 14.27 -18.20 5.02
C SER A 117 15.72 -18.71 4.99
N GLN A 118 16.39 -18.68 3.84
CA GLN A 118 17.83 -18.96 3.75
C GLN A 118 18.69 -17.92 4.48
N ILE A 119 18.31 -16.64 4.44
CA ILE A 119 18.97 -15.57 5.22
C ILE A 119 18.79 -15.83 6.72
N ALA A 120 17.55 -16.05 7.20
CA ALA A 120 17.30 -16.38 8.61
C ALA A 120 18.04 -17.65 9.08
N THR A 121 18.19 -18.65 8.21
CA THR A 121 18.96 -19.87 8.50
C THR A 121 20.47 -19.60 8.57
N LYS A 122 21.00 -18.66 7.78
CA LYS A 122 22.41 -18.21 7.85
C LYS A 122 22.70 -17.28 9.03
N GLU A 123 21.73 -16.47 9.44
CA GLU A 123 21.84 -15.54 10.56
C GLU A 123 21.56 -16.20 11.92
N THR A 124 21.27 -17.50 11.95
CA THR A 124 21.27 -18.30 13.17
C THR A 124 22.70 -18.79 13.47
N PRO A 125 23.46 -18.16 14.39
CA PRO A 125 24.75 -18.72 14.82
C PRO A 125 24.51 -20.09 15.47
N ALA A 126 25.32 -21.08 15.09
CA ALA A 126 25.16 -22.45 15.55
C ALA A 126 25.17 -22.55 17.09
N PRO A 127 24.31 -23.39 17.70
CA PRO A 127 24.25 -23.53 19.15
C PRO A 127 25.60 -24.04 19.68
N THR A 128 26.29 -23.19 20.44
CA THR A 128 27.59 -23.51 21.03
C THR A 128 27.45 -24.74 21.93
N LYS A 129 28.19 -25.80 21.62
CA LYS A 129 28.21 -27.05 22.38
C LYS A 129 28.67 -26.77 23.83
N ARG A 130 27.73 -26.68 24.77
CA ARG A 130 28.04 -26.66 26.20
C ARG A 130 28.46 -28.06 26.63
N SER A 131 29.67 -28.18 27.15
CA SER A 131 30.21 -29.42 27.71
C SER A 131 29.51 -29.78 29.04
N PRO A 132 29.32 -31.08 29.35
CA PRO A 132 28.60 -31.50 30.54
C PRO A 132 29.50 -31.45 31.78
N SER A 133 29.34 -30.40 32.59
CA SER A 133 29.92 -30.38 33.94
C SER A 133 29.08 -31.24 34.90
N LYS A 134 29.63 -32.36 35.36
CA LYS A 134 29.10 -33.10 36.52
C LYS A 134 29.36 -32.28 37.78
N HIS A 135 28.38 -32.15 38.68
CA HIS A 135 28.64 -32.39 40.11
C HIS A 135 27.38 -32.70 40.94
N THR A 136 27.41 -33.86 41.61
CA THR A 136 26.83 -34.19 42.93
C THR A 136 25.45 -33.63 43.36
N SER A 137 24.40 -34.41 43.06
CA SER A 137 23.56 -35.13 44.06
C SER A 137 23.12 -34.43 45.37
N ALA A 138 21.82 -34.14 45.48
CA ALA A 138 21.04 -34.31 46.72
C ALA A 138 19.54 -34.60 46.43
N LYS A 139 18.95 -35.52 47.22
CA LYS A 139 17.52 -35.90 47.37
C LYS A 139 17.30 -36.18 48.88
N PRO A 140 16.08 -36.35 49.44
CA PRO A 140 14.73 -36.44 48.84
C PRO A 140 14.00 -35.07 49.00
N THR A 141 12.74 -34.81 49.40
CA THR A 141 11.52 -35.54 49.88
C THR A 141 10.33 -34.60 49.56
N THR A 142 9.19 -34.96 48.95
CA THR A 142 8.11 -35.93 49.29
C THR A 142 6.99 -35.33 50.15
N ASN A 143 5.84 -35.09 49.49
CA ASN A 143 4.47 -34.90 50.04
C ASN A 143 4.23 -33.64 50.90
N ALA A 144 2.99 -33.16 51.08
CA ALA A 144 1.69 -33.65 50.59
C ALA A 144 0.87 -32.51 49.96
#